data_AF-J1LNG7-F1
#
_entry.id   AF-J1LNG7-F1
#
_cell.length_a   1.000
_cell.length_b   1.000
_cell.length_c   1.000
_cell.angle_alpha   90.00
_cell.angle_beta   90.00
_cell.angle_gamma   90.00
#
_symmetry.space_group_name_H-M   'P 1'
#
loop_
_entity.id
_entity.type
_entity.pdbx_description
1 polymer ?
#
loop_
_entity_poly.entity_id
_entity_poly.type
_entity_poly.pdbx_seq_one_letter_code
_entity_poly.pdbx_strand_id
1 'polypeptide(L)'
;MGAENTIPALAIRAGGADAAQEAGLTATAPIDAELVVRAAPDIVFVEDFMGAGMVPFQELLSNPALAEVPAVKNKRIVLLPMNEASAVAGTNLPLGYEKIMTEVHR
;
A
#
# COMPACT_ATOMS: atom_id res chain seq x y z
N MET A 1 8.95 10.03 15.78
CA MET A 1 8.07 8.85 15.69
C MET A 1 8.33 8.25 14.33
N GLY A 2 9.01 7.11 14.33
CA GLY A 2 9.95 6.74 13.27
C GLY A 2 9.33 6.02 12.09
N ALA A 3 10.08 6.04 10.99
CA ALA A 3 9.75 5.39 9.72
C ALA A 3 9.39 3.90 9.84
N GLU A 4 9.70 3.26 10.98
CA GLU A 4 9.37 1.88 11.33
C GLU A 4 7.87 1.58 11.49
N ASN A 5 7.04 2.60 11.72
CA ASN A 5 5.58 2.46 11.89
C ASN A 5 4.80 2.88 10.63
N THR A 6 5.45 2.88 9.48
CA THR A 6 4.83 3.19 8.19
C THR A 6 4.36 1.91 7.50
N ILE A 7 3.35 2.00 6.63
CA ILE A 7 2.83 0.86 5.84
C ILE A 7 3.96 0.05 5.17
N PRO A 8 4.95 0.66 4.49
CA PRO A 8 6.03 -0.10 3.85
C PRO A 8 6.88 -0.86 4.87
N ALA A 9 7.22 -0.24 6.00
CA ALA A 9 7.98 -0.90 7.06
C ALA A 9 7.22 -2.09 7.68
N LEU A 10 5.91 -1.94 7.87
CA LEU A 10 5.04 -3.03 8.32
C LEU A 10 4.95 -4.16 7.29
N ALA A 11 4.82 -3.84 6.01
CA ALA A 11 4.80 -4.84 4.94
C ALA A 11 6.13 -5.61 4.86
N ILE A 12 7.27 -4.93 4.94
CA ILE A 12 8.60 -5.57 5.02
C ILE A 12 8.70 -6.46 6.25
N ARG A 13 8.24 -5.98 7.40
CA ARG A 13 8.25 -6.77 8.65
C ARG A 13 7.32 -7.98 8.59
N ALA A 14 6.26 -7.92 7.80
CA ALA A 14 5.38 -9.06 7.52
C ALA A 14 6.01 -10.07 6.54
N GLY A 15 7.22 -9.82 6.02
CA GLY A 15 7.90 -10.68 5.05
C GLY A 15 7.66 -10.29 3.59
N GLY A 16 7.00 -9.16 3.33
CA GLY A 16 6.83 -8.60 1.99
C GLY A 16 8.09 -7.88 1.49
N ALA A 17 8.14 -7.63 0.18
CA ALA A 17 9.12 -6.75 -0.43
C ALA A 17 8.48 -5.40 -0.77
N ASP A 18 9.24 -4.32 -0.64
CA ASP A 18 8.80 -2.98 -1.01
C ASP A 18 9.05 -2.73 -2.49
N ALA A 19 8.05 -3.03 -3.31
CA ALA A 19 8.09 -2.85 -4.76
C ALA A 19 8.37 -1.38 -5.16
N ALA A 20 8.01 -0.40 -4.31
CA ALA A 20 8.29 1.00 -4.57
C ALA A 20 9.79 1.30 -4.41
N GLN A 21 10.41 0.78 -3.35
CA GLN A 21 11.87 0.86 -3.19
C GLN A 21 12.62 0.15 -4.31
N GLU A 22 12.17 -1.02 -4.74
CA GLU A 22 12.76 -1.73 -5.89
C GLU A 22 12.63 -0.93 -7.19
N ALA A 23 11.54 -0.16 -7.34
CA ALA A 23 11.34 0.77 -8.44
C ALA A 23 12.12 2.11 -8.30
N GLY A 24 12.92 2.26 -7.24
CA GLY A 24 13.79 3.42 -6.98
C GLY A 24 13.17 4.52 -6.12
N LEU A 25 12.02 4.29 -5.49
CA LEU A 25 11.37 5.26 -4.61
C LEU A 25 11.88 5.09 -3.18
N THR A 26 12.68 6.05 -2.73
CA THR A 26 13.25 6.04 -1.37
C THR A 26 12.49 6.91 -0.38
N ALA A 27 11.47 7.64 -0.85
CA ALA A 27 10.65 8.55 -0.03
C ALA A 27 9.25 8.68 -0.63
N THR A 28 8.32 9.24 0.15
CA THR A 28 6.98 9.60 -0.33
C THR A 28 7.09 10.53 -1.53
N ALA A 29 6.57 10.07 -2.65
CA ALA A 29 6.54 10.79 -3.91
C ALA A 29 5.13 10.65 -4.53
N PRO A 30 4.72 11.58 -5.41
CA PRO A 30 3.54 11.38 -6.23
C PRO A 30 3.68 10.07 -7.01
N ILE A 31 2.62 9.27 -7.00
CA ILE A 31 2.58 7.98 -7.67
C ILE A 31 1.81 8.13 -8.99
N ASP A 32 2.47 7.75 -10.08
CA ASP A 32 1.89 7.74 -11.41
C ASP A 32 1.70 6.30 -11.88
N ALA A 33 0.79 6.10 -12.85
CA ALA A 33 0.50 4.76 -13.37
C ALA A 33 1.75 4.05 -13.91
N GLU A 34 2.64 4.76 -14.61
CA GLU A 34 3.90 4.19 -15.15
C GLU A 34 4.80 3.62 -14.05
N LEU A 35 4.85 4.29 -12.90
CA LEU A 35 5.67 3.89 -11.77
C LEU A 35 5.13 2.61 -11.14
N VAL A 36 3.80 2.52 -10.98
CA VAL A 36 3.13 1.32 -10.47
C VAL A 36 3.28 0.15 -11.44
N VAL A 37 3.18 0.39 -12.75
CA VAL A 37 3.45 -0.64 -13.78
C VAL A 37 4.88 -1.14 -13.68
N ARG A 38 5.86 -0.24 -13.53
CA ARG A 38 7.27 -0.61 -13.41
C ARG A 38 7.57 -1.35 -12.11
N ALA A 39 6.95 -0.96 -11.01
CA ALA A 39 7.05 -1.64 -9.72
C ALA A 39 6.36 -3.01 -9.73
N ALA A 40 5.33 -3.17 -10.58
CA ALA A 40 4.53 -4.40 -10.73
C ALA A 40 4.16 -5.08 -9.40
N PRO A 41 3.59 -4.36 -8.42
CA PRO A 41 3.33 -4.93 -7.10
C PRO A 41 2.29 -6.05 -7.15
N ASP A 42 2.45 -7.06 -6.30
CA ASP A 42 1.46 -8.11 -6.05
C ASP A 42 0.30 -7.63 -5.16
N ILE A 43 0.57 -6.66 -4.28
CA ILE A 43 -0.37 -6.10 -3.31
C ILE A 43 -0.22 -4.59 -3.30
N VAL A 44 -1.33 -3.87 -3.36
CA VAL A 44 -1.35 -2.43 -3.16
C VAL A 44 -2.07 -2.13 -1.85
N PHE A 45 -1.31 -1.61 -0.88
CA PHE A 45 -1.87 -1.07 0.34
C PHE A 45 -2.22 0.40 0.15
N VAL A 46 -3.48 0.75 0.37
CA VAL A 46 -3.99 2.10 0.24
C VAL A 46 -4.35 2.61 1.63
N GLU A 47 -3.75 3.72 2.04
CA GLU A 47 -4.14 4.38 3.28
C GLU A 47 -5.44 5.17 3.09
N ASP A 48 -6.44 4.91 3.92
CA ASP A 48 -7.67 5.70 3.94
C ASP A 48 -7.42 7.02 4.68
N PHE A 49 -7.25 8.08 3.90
CA PHE A 49 -7.08 9.42 4.43
C PHE A 49 -8.43 10.01 4.85
N MET A 50 -8.67 10.07 6.16
CA MET A 50 -9.86 10.68 6.77
C MET A 50 -11.22 10.10 6.29
N GLY A 51 -11.27 8.84 5.85
CA GLY A 51 -12.51 8.22 5.38
C GLY A 51 -12.84 8.52 3.91
N ALA A 52 -11.89 9.05 3.14
CA ALA A 52 -12.01 9.22 1.69
C ALA A 52 -12.09 7.88 0.94
N GLY A 53 -11.64 6.80 1.58
CA GLY A 53 -11.62 5.45 1.03
C GLY A 53 -10.83 5.37 -0.27
N MET A 54 -11.36 4.63 -1.24
CA MET A 54 -10.72 4.42 -2.54
C MET A 54 -11.00 5.53 -3.56
N VAL A 55 -11.86 6.52 -3.25
CA VAL A 55 -12.31 7.56 -4.20
C VAL A 55 -11.15 8.27 -4.90
N PRO A 56 -10.13 8.81 -4.20
CA PRO A 56 -9.02 9.49 -4.86
C PRO A 56 -8.14 8.56 -5.71
N PHE A 57 -8.20 7.25 -5.47
CA PHE A 57 -7.43 6.25 -6.21
C PHE A 57 -8.21 5.67 -7.41
N GLN A 58 -9.52 5.90 -7.52
CA GLN A 58 -10.31 5.36 -8.63
C GLN A 58 -9.84 5.90 -9.99
N GLU A 59 -9.44 7.17 -10.06
CA GLU A 59 -8.92 7.76 -11.29
C GLU A 59 -7.63 7.06 -11.74
N LEU A 60 -6.70 6.86 -10.80
CA LEU A 60 -5.46 6.12 -11.04
C LEU A 60 -5.75 4.68 -11.47
N LEU A 61 -6.61 3.97 -10.73
CA LEU A 61 -7.00 2.57 -10.99
C LEU A 61 -7.79 2.37 -12.28
N SER A 62 -8.43 3.43 -12.79
CA SER A 62 -9.12 3.41 -14.08
C SER A 62 -8.14 3.47 -15.26
N ASN A 63 -6.86 3.73 -15.02
CA ASN A 63 -5.85 3.77 -16.06
C ASN A 63 -5.61 2.35 -16.62
N PRO A 64 -5.80 2.11 -17.95
CA PRO A 64 -5.62 0.80 -18.56
C PRO A 64 -4.18 0.27 -18.42
N ALA A 65 -3.18 1.13 -18.23
CA ALA A 65 -1.81 0.69 -17.99
C ALA A 65 -1.69 -0.18 -16.73
N LEU A 66 -2.53 0.06 -15.72
CA LEU A 66 -2.53 -0.71 -14.47
C LEU A 66 -3.23 -2.06 -14.58
N ALA A 67 -3.95 -2.34 -15.68
CA ALA A 67 -4.65 -3.61 -15.85
C ALA A 67 -3.70 -4.82 -15.87
N GLU A 68 -2.46 -4.61 -16.30
CA GLU A 68 -1.40 -5.64 -16.33
C GLU A 68 -0.70 -5.81 -14.97
N VAL A 69 -0.93 -4.91 -14.01
CA VAL A 69 -0.30 -4.99 -12.69
C VAL A 69 -0.90 -6.16 -11.90
N PRO A 70 -0.08 -7.06 -11.31
CA PRO A 70 -0.58 -8.22 -10.58
C PRO A 70 -1.58 -7.87 -9.48
N ALA A 71 -1.34 -6.80 -8.72
CA ALA A 71 -2.27 -6.33 -7.70
C ALA A 71 -3.66 -5.97 -8.24
N VAL A 72 -3.75 -5.29 -9.38
CA VAL A 72 -5.04 -4.90 -9.99
C VAL A 72 -5.73 -6.12 -10.59
N LYS A 73 -4.97 -6.94 -11.32
CA LYS A 73 -5.46 -8.17 -11.96
C LYS A 73 -6.04 -9.16 -10.95
N ASN A 74 -5.36 -9.33 -9.82
CA ASN A 74 -5.77 -10.22 -8.74
C ASN A 74 -6.72 -9.55 -7.73
N LYS A 75 -7.10 -8.28 -7.96
CA LYS A 75 -7.95 -7.47 -7.06
C LYS A 75 -7.41 -7.41 -5.62
N ARG A 76 -6.08 -7.34 -5.49
CA ARG A 76 -5.32 -7.26 -4.24
C ARG A 76 -5.01 -5.83 -3.86
N ILE A 77 -6.06 -5.01 -3.82
CA ILE A 77 -5.97 -3.62 -3.38
C ILE A 77 -6.66 -3.53 -2.03
N VAL A 78 -5.89 -3.27 -0.98
CA VAL A 78 -6.33 -3.36 0.41
C VAL A 78 -6.36 -1.96 0.99
N LEU A 79 -7.56 -1.50 1.33
CA LEU A 79 -7.74 -0.24 2.04
C LEU A 79 -7.42 -0.46 3.54
N LEU A 80 -6.48 0.30 4.06
CA LEU A 80 -6.08 0.29 5.45
C LEU A 80 -6.39 1.66 6.06
N PRO A 81 -7.17 1.72 7.15
CA PRO A 81 -7.53 2.99 7.70
C PRO A 81 -6.33 3.64 8.41
N MET A 82 -6.16 4.95 8.21
CA MET A 82 -5.00 5.70 8.73
C MET A 82 -4.86 5.57 10.26
N ASN A 83 -5.99 5.43 10.97
CA ASN A 83 -6.01 5.22 12.42
C ASN A 83 -5.58 3.81 12.88
N GLU A 84 -5.31 2.88 11.97
CA GLU A 84 -4.88 1.50 12.28
C GLU A 84 -3.50 1.15 11.69
N ALA A 85 -3.10 1.74 10.57
CA ALA A 85 -1.90 1.32 9.84
C ALA A 85 -0.92 2.46 9.51
N SER A 86 -1.15 3.65 10.06
CA SER A 86 -0.28 4.83 9.87
C SER A 86 0.52 5.17 11.13
N ALA A 87 1.40 6.17 11.01
CA ALA A 87 2.14 6.74 12.13
C ALA A 87 1.21 7.28 13.25
N VAL A 88 -0.04 7.63 12.92
CA VAL A 88 -1.06 8.09 13.88
C VAL A 88 -1.87 6.97 14.52
N ALA A 89 -1.64 5.71 14.15
CA ALA A 89 -2.42 4.58 14.65
C ALA A 89 -2.25 4.35 16.16
N GLY A 90 -1.10 4.75 16.74
CA GLY A 90 -0.84 4.62 18.16
C GLY A 90 -1.04 3.18 18.65
N THR A 91 -2.00 2.97 19.54
CA THR A 91 -2.34 1.66 20.10
C THR A 91 -3.06 0.72 19.14
N ASN A 92 -3.58 1.24 18.03
CA ASN A 92 -4.29 0.44 17.01
C ASN A 92 -3.35 -0.15 15.94
N LEU A 93 -2.06 0.23 15.95
CA LEU A 93 -1.04 -0.27 15.02
C LEU A 93 -1.03 -1.81 14.88
N PRO A 94 -1.21 -2.59 15.97
CA PRO A 94 -1.29 -4.05 15.86
C PRO A 94 -2.43 -4.54 14.95
N LEU A 95 -3.58 -3.86 14.96
CA LEU A 95 -4.74 -4.23 14.12
C LEU A 95 -4.42 -4.04 12.63
N GLY A 96 -3.79 -2.92 12.28
CA GLY A 96 -3.35 -2.66 10.90
C GLY A 96 -2.26 -3.63 10.48
N TYR A 97 -1.32 -3.96 11.38
CA TYR A 97 -0.26 -4.91 11.10
C TYR A 97 -0.78 -6.34 10.87
N GLU A 98 -1.73 -6.82 11.67
CA GLU A 98 -2.35 -8.13 11.47
C GLU A 98 -3.06 -8.23 10.11
N LYS A 99 -3.73 -7.15 9.66
CA LYS A 99 -4.32 -7.08 8.32
C LYS A 99 -3.26 -7.17 7.23
N ILE A 100 -2.18 -6.39 7.34
CA ILE A 100 -1.06 -6.44 6.40
C ILE A 100 -0.47 -7.86 6.37
N MET A 101 -0.21 -8.46 7.53
CA MET A 101 0.32 -9.83 7.63
C MET A 101 -0.60 -10.85 6.95
N THR A 102 -1.91 -10.77 7.20
CA THR A 102 -2.88 -11.69 6.61
C THR A 102 -2.85 -11.60 5.09
N GLU A 103 -2.79 -10.39 4.54
CA GLU A 103 -2.72 -10.20 3.10
C GLU A 103 -1.37 -10.66 2.54
N VAL A 104 -0.25 -10.32 3.17
CA VAL A 104 1.08 -10.75 2.69
C VAL A 104 1.20 -12.28 2.61
N HIS A 105 0.56 -13.03 3.50
CA HIS A 105 0.63 -14.50 3.54
C HIS A 105 -0.51 -15.22 2.81
N ARG A 106 -1.41 -14.50 2.16
CA ARG A 106 -2.56 -15.05 1.43
C ARG A 106 -2.17 -15.58 0.05
#